data_AF-A0A958E1L8-F1
#
_entry.id   AF-A0A958E1L8-F1
#
_cell.length_a   1.000
_cell.length_b   1.000
_cell.length_c   1.000
_cell.angle_alpha   90.00
_cell.angle_beta   90.00
_cell.angle_gamma   90.00
#
_symmetry.space_group_name_H-M   'P 1'
#
loop_
_entity.id
_entity.type
_entity.pdbx_description
1 polymer ?
#
loop_
_entity_poly.entity_id
_entity_poly.type
_entity_poly.pdbx_seq_one_letter_code
_entity_poly.pdbx_strand_id
1 'polypeptide(L)'
;MNEDILKGLLALTVESKDHAEIPLQKIIAMQDIYLKNNPTLYTQKQIKQLDYYLKAVAYKFQLTTISLEQLWSLSYMKRRELDYALKNSLDRLDVFDNELIMVSFVLEGFLFQSRSLIDFLMLYICFFLKTGHQGSITKSKFYKELDKTLGDPFSQKASLVNEYFRSKIFGTSDWEGLNPNNWGSLIESLRNKIAHRDIIRPSFNSDESIFDNILFNWPTIQGITYDRFCQYMQNGIFTSFVNLSPILYELEWKSGPYMPTLWD
;
A
#
# COMPACT_ATOMS: atom_id res chain seq x y z
N MET A 1 -9.88 14.62 27.89
CA MET A 1 -9.71 15.10 26.50
C MET A 1 -8.42 14.57 25.86
N ASN A 2 -7.22 15.01 26.25
CA ASN A 2 -5.97 14.48 25.65
C ASN A 2 -5.73 12.99 25.98
N GLU A 3 -6.11 12.56 27.18
CA GLU A 3 -6.05 11.15 27.57
C GLU A 3 -7.00 10.27 26.75
N ASP A 4 -8.15 10.79 26.32
CA ASP A 4 -9.14 10.03 25.57
C ASP A 4 -8.70 9.82 24.12
N ILE A 5 -8.05 10.82 23.52
CA ILE A 5 -7.40 10.71 22.21
C ILE A 5 -6.30 9.66 22.26
N LEU A 6 -5.44 9.71 23.28
CA LEU A 6 -4.37 8.72 23.45
C LEU A 6 -4.93 7.30 23.62
N LYS A 7 -5.97 7.12 24.44
CA LYS A 7 -6.65 5.83 24.62
C LYS A 7 -7.21 5.30 23.30
N GLY A 8 -7.84 6.16 22.50
CA GLY A 8 -8.36 5.78 21.18
C GLY A 8 -7.24 5.31 20.23
N LEU A 9 -6.13 6.04 20.16
CA LEU A 9 -4.97 5.66 19.35
C LEU A 9 -4.32 4.34 19.81
N LEU A 10 -4.27 4.10 21.13
CA LEU A 10 -3.78 2.84 21.68
C LEU A 10 -4.72 1.67 21.35
N ALA A 11 -6.04 1.86 21.47
CA ALA A 11 -7.02 0.84 21.11
C ALA A 11 -6.89 0.44 19.64
N LEU A 12 -6.81 1.41 18.73
CA LEU A 12 -6.57 1.18 17.29
C LEU A 12 -5.27 0.42 17.03
N THR A 13 -4.21 0.74 17.77
CA THR A 13 -2.92 0.04 17.64
C THR A 13 -3.06 -1.43 18.05
N VAL A 14 -3.77 -1.71 19.14
CA VAL A 14 -4.03 -3.08 19.62
C VAL A 14 -4.88 -3.86 18.61
N GLU A 15 -5.97 -3.28 18.12
CA GLU A 15 -6.86 -3.94 17.14
C GLU A 15 -6.14 -4.23 15.81
N SER A 16 -5.34 -3.29 15.33
CA SER A 16 -4.56 -3.46 14.09
C SER A 16 -3.44 -4.51 14.22
N LYS A 17 -3.04 -4.86 15.45
CA LYS A 17 -1.87 -5.71 15.71
C LYS A 17 -2.07 -7.11 15.18
N ASP A 18 -3.25 -7.70 15.38
CA ASP A 18 -3.54 -9.07 14.96
C ASP A 18 -3.49 -9.23 13.44
N HIS A 19 -3.85 -8.17 12.70
CA HIS A 19 -3.81 -8.15 11.24
C HIS A 19 -2.40 -7.99 10.67
N ALA A 20 -1.50 -7.32 11.39
CA ALA A 20 -0.16 -7.00 10.90
C ALA A 20 0.94 -7.91 11.44
N GLU A 21 0.83 -8.38 12.69
CA GLU A 21 1.92 -9.07 13.40
C GLU A 21 2.23 -10.44 12.79
N ILE A 22 1.21 -11.27 12.52
CA ILE A 22 1.42 -12.62 11.97
C ILE A 22 2.10 -12.56 10.59
N PRO A 23 1.64 -11.77 9.61
CA PRO A 23 2.31 -11.67 8.33
C PRO A 23 3.76 -11.20 8.46
N LEU A 24 4.02 -10.22 9.32
CA LEU A 24 5.36 -9.68 9.52
C LEU A 24 6.33 -10.68 10.14
N GLN A 25 5.89 -11.41 11.17
CA GLN A 25 6.70 -12.48 11.77
C GLN A 25 7.11 -13.52 10.72
N LYS A 26 6.18 -13.90 9.84
CA LYS A 26 6.44 -14.85 8.75
C LYS A 26 7.44 -14.33 7.75
N ILE A 27 7.30 -13.09 7.27
CA ILE A 27 8.21 -12.51 6.28
C ILE A 27 9.63 -12.41 6.85
N ILE A 28 9.76 -11.99 8.11
CA ILE A 28 11.06 -11.91 8.81
C ILE A 28 11.69 -13.31 8.88
N ALA A 29 10.94 -14.31 9.33
CA ALA A 29 11.44 -15.68 9.40
C ALA A 29 11.85 -16.24 8.02
N MET A 30 11.04 -15.99 6.98
CA MET A 30 11.35 -16.42 5.62
C MET A 30 12.63 -15.74 5.09
N GLN A 31 12.85 -14.46 5.37
CA GLN A 31 14.11 -13.79 5.04
C GLN A 31 15.30 -14.44 5.76
N ASP A 32 15.18 -14.67 7.06
CA ASP A 32 16.26 -15.24 7.88
C ASP A 32 16.66 -16.64 7.40
N ILE A 33 15.66 -17.49 7.10
CA ILE A 33 15.88 -18.83 6.54
C ILE A 33 16.55 -18.72 5.15
N TYR A 34 16.04 -17.85 4.29
CA TYR A 34 16.62 -17.66 2.95
C TYR A 34 18.08 -17.22 3.00
N LEU A 35 18.41 -16.24 3.86
CA LEU A 35 19.77 -15.75 4.03
C LEU A 35 20.70 -16.81 4.63
N LYS A 36 20.20 -17.63 5.56
CA LYS A 36 20.94 -18.76 6.15
C LYS A 36 21.25 -19.83 5.09
N ASN A 37 20.30 -20.13 4.21
CA ASN A 37 20.46 -21.11 3.14
C ASN A 37 21.32 -20.60 1.98
N ASN A 38 21.47 -19.28 1.86
CA ASN A 38 22.22 -18.63 0.78
C ASN A 38 23.34 -17.72 1.31
N PRO A 39 24.30 -18.23 2.11
CA PRO A 39 25.26 -17.40 2.85
C PRO A 39 26.25 -16.66 1.95
N THR A 40 26.46 -17.12 0.71
CA THR A 40 27.37 -16.50 -0.25
C THR A 40 26.70 -15.40 -1.08
N LEU A 41 25.36 -15.31 -1.06
CA LEU A 41 24.64 -14.34 -1.87
C LEU A 41 24.73 -12.93 -1.30
N TYR A 42 24.95 -12.72 0.00
CA TYR A 42 24.99 -11.38 0.59
C TYR A 42 26.18 -11.20 1.53
N THR A 43 26.81 -10.03 1.44
CA THR A 43 27.79 -9.59 2.45
C THR A 43 27.08 -9.23 3.75
N GLN A 44 27.80 -9.24 4.87
CA GLN A 44 27.28 -8.81 6.17
C GLN A 44 26.72 -7.37 6.15
N LYS A 45 27.32 -6.48 5.36
CA LYS A 45 26.81 -5.11 5.18
C LYS A 45 25.46 -5.12 4.45
N GLN A 46 25.32 -5.94 3.40
CA GLN A 46 24.07 -6.07 2.66
C GLN A 46 22.98 -6.71 3.51
N ILE A 47 23.30 -7.72 4.32
CA ILE A 47 22.33 -8.33 5.26
C ILE A 47 21.76 -7.26 6.20
N LYS A 48 22.60 -6.45 6.85
CA LYS A 48 22.15 -5.34 7.71
C LYS A 48 21.24 -4.34 6.98
N GLN A 49 21.53 -4.07 5.70
CA GLN A 49 20.70 -3.19 4.88
C GLN A 49 19.36 -3.85 4.51
N LEU A 50 19.35 -5.15 4.21
CA LEU A 50 18.11 -5.92 3.99
C LEU A 50 17.24 -5.87 5.24
N ASP A 51 17.82 -6.12 6.42
CA ASP A 51 17.10 -6.04 7.69
C ASP A 51 16.51 -4.66 7.94
N TYR A 52 17.26 -3.60 7.62
CA TYR A 52 16.76 -2.23 7.73
C TYR A 52 15.58 -1.97 6.79
N TYR A 53 15.71 -2.32 5.50
CA TYR A 53 14.64 -2.09 4.54
C TYR A 53 13.40 -2.94 4.83
N LEU A 54 13.59 -4.18 5.27
CA LEU A 54 12.48 -5.03 5.71
C LEU A 54 11.79 -4.45 6.94
N LYS A 55 12.55 -3.96 7.94
CA LYS A 55 11.98 -3.24 9.09
C LYS A 55 11.23 -1.98 8.67
N ALA A 56 11.71 -1.25 7.66
CA ALA A 56 11.01 -0.09 7.13
C ALA A 56 9.70 -0.49 6.44
N VAL A 57 9.69 -1.56 5.63
CA VAL A 57 8.47 -2.14 5.06
C VAL A 57 7.50 -2.57 6.16
N ALA A 58 8.00 -3.26 7.18
CA ALA A 58 7.19 -3.72 8.31
C ALA A 58 6.54 -2.56 9.08
N TYR A 59 7.32 -1.52 9.36
CA TYR A 59 6.84 -0.29 9.99
C TYR A 59 5.76 0.40 9.14
N LYS A 60 5.99 0.53 7.82
CA LYS A 60 5.00 1.13 6.91
C LYS A 60 3.75 0.29 6.76
N PHE A 61 3.88 -1.03 6.81
CA PHE A 61 2.73 -1.92 6.81
C PHE A 61 1.91 -1.73 8.08
N GLN A 62 2.54 -1.71 9.26
CA GLN A 62 1.84 -1.44 10.52
C GLN A 62 1.10 -0.10 10.50
N LEU A 63 1.76 0.99 10.06
CA LEU A 63 1.10 2.29 9.94
C LEU A 63 -0.07 2.27 8.97
N THR A 64 0.08 1.57 7.84
CA THR A 64 -0.99 1.43 6.86
C THR A 64 -2.17 0.66 7.43
N THR A 65 -1.92 -0.42 8.19
CA THR A 65 -2.95 -1.20 8.87
C THR A 65 -3.67 -0.36 9.95
N ILE A 66 -2.94 0.43 10.74
CA ILE A 66 -3.56 1.36 11.71
C ILE A 66 -4.44 2.40 11.00
N SER A 67 -3.94 3.02 9.93
CA SER A 67 -4.72 3.99 9.16
C SER A 67 -5.93 3.35 8.48
N LEU A 68 -5.82 2.09 8.06
CA LEU A 68 -6.93 1.34 7.50
C LEU A 68 -7.96 0.95 8.58
N GLU A 69 -7.53 0.66 9.81
CA GLU A 69 -8.42 0.39 10.94
C GLU A 69 -9.17 1.66 11.38
N GLN A 70 -8.49 2.80 11.37
CA GLN A 70 -9.13 4.10 11.55
C GLN A 70 -10.19 4.36 10.49
N LEU A 71 -9.88 4.00 9.25
CA LEU A 71 -10.84 4.04 8.15
C LEU A 71 -12.02 3.11 8.52
N TRP A 72 -11.79 1.81 8.73
CA TRP A 72 -12.84 0.86 9.13
C TRP A 72 -13.73 1.33 10.30
N SER A 73 -13.14 1.88 11.35
CA SER A 73 -13.87 2.42 12.49
C SER A 73 -14.81 3.57 12.06
N LEU A 74 -14.35 4.44 11.16
CA LEU A 74 -15.17 5.51 10.60
C LEU A 74 -16.24 5.01 9.62
N SER A 75 -16.07 3.88 8.89
CA SER A 75 -17.19 3.35 8.08
C SER A 75 -18.39 3.04 8.94
N TYR A 76 -18.15 2.36 10.07
CA TYR A 76 -19.22 1.85 10.90
C TYR A 76 -20.06 2.99 11.48
N MET A 77 -19.42 4.12 11.79
CA MET A 77 -20.08 5.27 12.39
C MET A 77 -20.58 6.30 11.37
N LYS A 78 -19.93 6.42 10.21
CA LYS A 78 -20.04 7.56 9.28
C LYS A 78 -20.11 7.13 7.80
N ARG A 79 -20.81 6.02 7.54
CA ARG A 79 -20.88 5.32 6.24
C ARG A 79 -21.24 6.20 5.03
N ARG A 80 -21.98 7.31 5.22
CA ARG A 80 -22.39 8.23 4.14
C ARG A 80 -21.40 9.38 3.90
N GLU A 81 -20.46 9.61 4.81
CA GLU A 81 -19.65 10.84 4.84
C GLU A 81 -18.34 10.73 4.08
N LEU A 82 -17.92 9.54 3.63
CA LEU A 82 -16.70 9.40 2.81
C LEU A 82 -16.86 9.96 1.41
N ASP A 83 -18.03 9.82 0.77
CA ASP A 83 -18.27 10.50 -0.51
C ASP A 83 -18.14 12.01 -0.34
N TYR A 84 -18.65 12.54 0.77
CA TYR A 84 -18.44 13.93 1.12
C TYR A 84 -16.98 14.23 1.40
N ALA A 85 -16.23 13.40 2.13
CA ALA A 85 -14.83 13.64 2.47
C ALA A 85 -13.91 13.55 1.25
N LEU A 86 -14.19 12.63 0.33
CA LEU A 86 -13.56 12.54 -0.98
C LEU A 86 -13.87 13.80 -1.80
N LYS A 87 -15.14 14.19 -1.88
CA LYS A 87 -15.55 15.46 -2.49
C LYS A 87 -14.91 16.65 -1.78
N ASN A 88 -14.65 16.58 -0.49
CA ASN A 88 -14.00 17.65 0.27
C ASN A 88 -12.52 17.78 -0.09
N SER A 89 -11.80 16.65 -0.07
CA SER A 89 -10.39 16.57 -0.46
C SER A 89 -10.16 16.87 -1.94
N LEU A 90 -11.17 16.69 -2.79
CA LEU A 90 -11.06 16.88 -4.24
C LEU A 90 -11.68 18.16 -4.77
N ASP A 91 -12.75 18.68 -4.17
CA ASP A 91 -13.52 19.79 -4.73
C ASP A 91 -14.01 20.82 -3.70
N ARG A 92 -14.83 20.39 -2.73
CA ARG A 92 -15.60 21.24 -1.81
C ARG A 92 -14.72 22.07 -0.87
N LEU A 93 -13.58 21.53 -0.39
CA LEU A 93 -12.62 22.21 0.50
C LEU A 93 -13.27 22.95 1.67
N ASP A 94 -14.33 22.38 2.23
CA ASP A 94 -14.99 22.89 3.41
C ASP A 94 -14.08 22.70 4.63
N VAL A 95 -13.69 23.82 5.21
CA VAL A 95 -12.85 23.90 6.41
C VAL A 95 -13.64 24.26 7.66
N PHE A 96 -14.96 24.39 7.55
CA PHE A 96 -15.85 24.73 8.67
C PHE A 96 -16.69 23.53 9.14
N ASP A 97 -16.83 22.52 8.29
CA ASP A 97 -17.40 21.23 8.65
C ASP A 97 -16.35 20.33 9.33
N ASN A 98 -16.29 20.39 10.67
CA ASN A 98 -15.30 19.64 11.47
C ASN A 98 -15.37 18.12 11.26
N GLU A 99 -16.56 17.58 11.04
CA GLU A 99 -16.78 16.16 10.82
C GLU A 99 -16.20 15.75 9.47
N LEU A 100 -16.47 16.54 8.45
CA LEU A 100 -15.94 16.33 7.12
C LEU A 100 -14.41 16.44 7.07
N ILE A 101 -13.82 17.41 7.76
CA ILE A 101 -12.37 17.57 7.90
C ILE A 101 -11.75 16.34 8.56
N MET A 102 -12.38 15.82 9.62
CA MET A 102 -11.88 14.63 10.33
C MET A 102 -11.88 13.40 9.41
N VAL A 103 -12.94 13.17 8.64
CA VAL A 103 -13.00 12.03 7.71
C VAL A 103 -12.00 12.21 6.56
N SER A 104 -11.84 13.43 6.02
CA SER A 104 -10.81 13.75 5.02
C SER A 104 -9.40 13.51 5.56
N PHE A 105 -9.10 13.92 6.79
CA PHE A 105 -7.80 13.71 7.43
C PHE A 105 -7.44 12.22 7.52
N VAL A 106 -8.38 11.37 7.94
CA VAL A 106 -8.13 9.92 8.04
C VAL A 106 -7.93 9.28 6.67
N LEU A 107 -8.77 9.64 5.69
CA LEU A 107 -8.64 9.15 4.32
C LEU A 107 -7.30 9.53 3.70
N GLU A 108 -6.93 10.81 3.74
CA GLU A 108 -5.67 11.29 3.17
C GLU A 108 -4.47 10.68 3.87
N GLY A 109 -4.55 10.53 5.20
CA GLY A 109 -3.56 9.81 6.00
C GLY A 109 -3.37 8.37 5.51
N PHE A 110 -4.46 7.64 5.31
CA PHE A 110 -4.41 6.27 4.77
C PHE A 110 -3.78 6.20 3.38
N LEU A 111 -4.17 7.10 2.46
CA LEU A 111 -3.62 7.14 1.10
C LEU A 111 -2.11 7.44 1.10
N PHE A 112 -1.68 8.34 1.99
CA PHE A 112 -0.26 8.66 2.17
C PHE A 112 0.54 7.47 2.70
N GLN A 113 0.06 6.80 3.76
CA GLN A 113 0.77 5.64 4.32
C GLN A 113 0.81 4.47 3.34
N SER A 114 -0.30 4.18 2.66
CA SER A 114 -0.40 3.12 1.66
C SER A 114 0.57 3.35 0.50
N ARG A 115 0.67 4.60 0.01
CA ARG A 115 1.63 4.92 -1.05
C ARG A 115 3.07 4.75 -0.55
N SER A 116 3.35 5.21 0.66
CA SER A 116 4.68 5.05 1.27
C SER A 116 5.05 3.57 1.43
N LEU A 117 4.11 2.70 1.83
CA LEU A 117 4.33 1.26 1.90
C LEU A 117 4.76 0.68 0.55
N ILE A 118 4.05 1.02 -0.54
CA ILE A 118 4.39 0.55 -1.89
C ILE A 118 5.82 0.99 -2.28
N ASP A 119 6.19 2.24 -1.99
CA ASP A 119 7.53 2.76 -2.30
C ASP A 119 8.62 2.02 -1.52
N PHE A 120 8.42 1.79 -0.22
CA PHE A 120 9.38 1.03 0.59
C PHE A 120 9.46 -0.44 0.19
N LEU A 121 8.34 -1.05 -0.20
CA LEU A 121 8.31 -2.42 -0.71
C LEU A 121 9.11 -2.54 -2.01
N MET A 122 8.94 -1.61 -2.95
CA MET A 122 9.72 -1.56 -4.19
C MET A 122 11.22 -1.36 -3.90
N LEU A 123 11.59 -0.48 -2.97
CA LEU A 123 12.98 -0.27 -2.55
C LEU A 123 13.60 -1.54 -1.96
N TYR A 124 12.88 -2.18 -1.04
CA TYR A 124 13.32 -3.43 -0.42
C TYR A 124 13.58 -4.51 -1.48
N ILE A 125 12.66 -4.68 -2.43
CA ILE A 125 12.78 -5.66 -3.51
C ILE A 125 13.99 -5.36 -4.41
N CYS A 126 14.17 -4.12 -4.84
CA CYS A 126 15.35 -3.74 -5.64
C CYS A 126 16.67 -4.02 -4.89
N PHE A 127 16.68 -3.82 -3.58
CA PHE A 127 17.84 -4.11 -2.76
C PHE A 127 18.06 -5.63 -2.60
N PHE A 128 16.98 -6.39 -2.36
CA PHE A 128 17.00 -7.86 -2.25
C PHE A 128 17.52 -8.52 -3.53
N LEU A 129 17.04 -8.09 -4.69
CA LEU A 129 17.43 -8.61 -6.00
C LEU A 129 18.75 -8.04 -6.52
N LYS A 130 19.42 -7.18 -5.74
CA LYS A 130 20.67 -6.49 -6.11
C LYS A 130 20.61 -5.69 -7.42
N THR A 131 19.43 -5.24 -7.83
CA THR A 131 19.29 -4.34 -8.97
C THR A 131 19.75 -2.92 -8.61
N GLY A 132 19.67 -2.60 -7.31
CA GLY A 132 20.08 -1.32 -6.75
C GLY A 132 19.02 -0.24 -6.97
N HIS A 133 18.85 0.63 -5.98
CA HIS A 133 18.23 1.96 -6.07
C HIS A 133 18.45 2.68 -4.74
N GLN A 134 18.63 3.99 -4.75
CA GLN A 134 18.69 4.81 -3.53
C GLN A 134 17.78 6.02 -3.66
N GLY A 135 17.20 6.45 -2.54
CA GLY A 135 16.28 7.60 -2.50
C GLY A 135 14.88 7.25 -3.00
N SER A 136 14.24 8.18 -3.72
CA SER A 136 12.84 8.03 -4.15
C SER A 136 12.70 7.08 -5.34
N ILE A 137 11.80 6.11 -5.21
CA ILE A 137 11.48 5.15 -6.26
C ILE A 137 10.12 5.48 -6.89
N THR A 138 10.04 5.41 -8.22
CA THR A 138 8.77 5.51 -8.94
C THR A 138 8.47 4.18 -9.59
N LYS A 139 7.21 3.92 -9.95
CA LYS A 139 6.81 2.72 -10.70
C LYS A 139 7.69 2.49 -11.94
N SER A 140 7.98 3.54 -12.72
CA SER A 140 8.84 3.46 -13.90
C SER A 140 10.29 3.10 -13.54
N LYS A 141 10.86 3.72 -12.49
CA LYS A 141 12.22 3.39 -12.03
C LYS A 141 12.28 1.95 -11.53
N PHE A 142 11.31 1.50 -10.74
CA PHE A 142 11.22 0.14 -10.24
C PHE A 142 11.30 -0.90 -11.36
N TYR A 143 10.46 -0.78 -12.40
CA TYR A 143 10.52 -1.70 -13.53
C TYR A 143 11.84 -1.65 -14.28
N LYS A 144 12.40 -0.44 -14.50
CA LYS A 144 13.72 -0.31 -15.11
C LYS A 144 14.81 -1.01 -14.31
N GLU A 145 14.76 -0.98 -12.98
CA GLU A 145 15.72 -1.70 -12.15
C GLU A 145 15.53 -3.22 -12.24
N LEU A 146 14.29 -3.73 -12.23
CA LEU A 146 14.02 -5.16 -12.43
C LEU A 146 14.55 -5.65 -13.78
N ASP A 147 14.38 -4.87 -14.84
CA ASP A 147 14.82 -5.19 -16.21
C ASP A 147 16.36 -5.23 -16.34
N LYS A 148 17.13 -4.60 -15.42
CA LYS A 148 18.60 -4.67 -15.41
C LYS A 148 19.15 -5.98 -14.86
N THR A 149 18.31 -6.84 -14.27
CA THR A 149 18.72 -8.11 -13.68
C THR A 149 19.10 -9.10 -14.79
N LEU A 150 20.34 -9.00 -15.29
CA LEU A 150 20.89 -9.88 -16.32
C LEU A 150 21.72 -10.99 -15.65
N GLY A 151 21.31 -12.25 -15.85
CA GLY A 151 22.00 -13.44 -15.33
C GLY A 151 21.55 -13.90 -13.94
N ASP A 152 21.94 -15.13 -13.59
CA ASP A 152 21.63 -15.77 -12.31
C ASP A 152 22.39 -15.14 -11.13
N PRO A 153 21.87 -15.20 -9.89
CA PRO A 153 20.75 -16.05 -9.44
C PRO A 153 19.37 -15.36 -9.38
N PHE A 154 19.27 -14.08 -9.73
CA PHE A 154 18.04 -13.30 -9.48
C PHE A 154 17.18 -13.04 -10.72
N SER A 155 17.62 -13.41 -11.92
CA SER A 155 16.93 -13.13 -13.18
C SER A 155 15.46 -13.60 -13.16
N GLN A 156 15.24 -14.86 -12.77
CA GLN A 156 13.90 -15.45 -12.70
C GLN A 156 13.03 -14.76 -11.64
N LYS A 157 13.58 -14.49 -10.45
CA LYS A 157 12.86 -13.77 -9.37
C LYS A 157 12.45 -12.37 -9.82
N ALA A 158 13.36 -11.63 -10.45
CA ALA A 158 13.07 -10.30 -10.96
C ALA A 158 11.95 -10.32 -12.00
N SER A 159 11.96 -11.32 -12.90
CA SER A 159 10.89 -11.50 -13.90
C SER A 159 9.54 -11.79 -13.24
N LEU A 160 9.47 -12.73 -12.28
CA LEU A 160 8.24 -13.07 -11.55
C LEU A 160 7.71 -11.90 -10.72
N VAL A 161 8.60 -11.14 -10.07
CA VAL A 161 8.23 -9.91 -9.34
C VAL A 161 7.69 -8.86 -10.32
N ASN A 162 8.33 -8.67 -11.48
CA ASN A 162 7.90 -7.72 -12.49
C ASN A 162 6.48 -8.07 -12.98
N GLU A 163 6.25 -9.33 -13.31
CA GLU A 163 4.93 -9.86 -13.70
C GLU A 163 3.89 -9.64 -12.60
N TYR A 164 4.21 -9.97 -11.35
CA TYR A 164 3.30 -9.77 -10.22
C TYR A 164 2.94 -8.30 -10.04
N PHE A 165 3.92 -7.40 -10.07
CA PHE A 165 3.65 -5.97 -9.92
C PHE A 165 2.83 -5.43 -11.09
N ARG A 166 3.09 -5.88 -12.32
CA ARG A 166 2.32 -5.46 -13.50
C ARG A 166 0.90 -5.98 -13.51
N SER A 167 0.68 -7.20 -13.02
CA SER A 167 -0.60 -7.89 -13.14
C SER A 167 -1.45 -7.86 -11.87
N LYS A 168 -0.88 -7.59 -10.69
CA LYS A 168 -1.57 -7.70 -9.39
C LYS A 168 -1.52 -6.45 -8.51
N ILE A 169 -0.50 -5.62 -8.63
CA ILE A 169 -0.40 -4.36 -7.87
C ILE A 169 -0.81 -3.17 -8.74
N PHE A 170 -0.23 -3.11 -9.94
CA PHE A 170 -0.40 -2.02 -10.89
C PHE A 170 -1.10 -2.44 -12.18
N GLY A 171 -1.94 -3.49 -12.11
CA GLY A 171 -2.73 -4.01 -13.22
C GLY A 171 -3.51 -2.94 -13.95
N THR A 172 -3.62 -3.12 -15.25
CA THR A 172 -4.58 -2.42 -16.09
C THR A 172 -5.87 -3.24 -16.09
N SER A 173 -7.00 -2.61 -15.80
CA SER A 173 -8.31 -3.22 -15.99
C SER A 173 -9.04 -2.45 -17.08
N ASP A 174 -9.49 -3.16 -18.11
CA ASP A 174 -10.46 -2.64 -19.09
C ASP A 174 -11.84 -2.41 -18.46
N TRP A 175 -12.04 -2.97 -17.26
CA TRP A 175 -13.19 -2.74 -16.41
C TRP A 175 -12.94 -1.58 -15.45
N GLU A 176 -13.92 -0.67 -15.37
CA GLU A 176 -13.84 0.56 -14.58
C GLU A 176 -13.99 0.32 -13.05
N GLY A 177 -14.19 -0.92 -12.59
CA GLY A 177 -14.43 -1.32 -11.19
C GLY A 177 -13.19 -1.49 -10.29
N LEU A 178 -13.41 -1.73 -8.98
CA LEU A 178 -12.38 -2.24 -8.05
C LEU A 178 -11.92 -3.62 -8.51
N ASN A 179 -10.72 -3.71 -9.08
CA ASN A 179 -10.15 -4.96 -9.55
C ASN A 179 -8.99 -5.35 -8.64
N PRO A 180 -9.03 -6.49 -7.90
CA PRO A 180 -8.02 -6.85 -6.87
C PRO A 180 -6.57 -6.79 -7.37
N ASN A 181 -6.41 -6.80 -8.68
CA ASN A 181 -5.17 -6.74 -9.41
C ASN A 181 -4.61 -5.30 -9.66
N ASN A 182 -5.26 -4.23 -9.19
CA ASN A 182 -4.88 -2.83 -9.49
C ASN A 182 -4.84 -1.89 -8.27
N TRP A 183 -4.88 -2.42 -7.05
CA TRP A 183 -4.99 -1.62 -5.82
C TRP A 183 -3.88 -0.57 -5.67
N GLY A 184 -2.66 -0.86 -6.11
CA GLY A 184 -1.54 0.09 -6.09
C GLY A 184 -1.72 1.24 -7.07
N SER A 185 -2.28 0.97 -8.27
CA SER A 185 -2.64 2.02 -9.23
C SER A 185 -3.77 2.91 -8.69
N LEU A 186 -4.74 2.32 -7.97
CA LEU A 186 -5.84 3.05 -7.34
C LEU A 186 -5.32 4.01 -6.26
N ILE A 187 -4.47 3.53 -5.34
CA ILE A 187 -3.84 4.37 -4.30
C ILE A 187 -3.02 5.49 -4.92
N GLU A 188 -2.20 5.20 -5.93
CA GLU A 188 -1.36 6.21 -6.60
C GLU A 188 -2.22 7.30 -7.24
N SER A 189 -3.27 6.92 -7.96
CA SER A 189 -4.17 7.88 -8.61
C SER A 189 -4.98 8.70 -7.59
N LEU A 190 -5.56 8.08 -6.55
CA LEU A 190 -6.28 8.79 -5.49
C LEU A 190 -5.37 9.81 -4.80
N ARG A 191 -4.18 9.37 -4.37
CA ARG A 191 -3.20 10.22 -3.70
C ARG A 191 -2.74 11.36 -4.59
N ASN A 192 -2.46 11.10 -5.87
CA ASN A 192 -1.99 12.15 -6.78
C ASN A 192 -3.07 13.18 -7.09
N LYS A 193 -4.33 12.75 -7.25
CA LYS A 193 -5.46 13.67 -7.45
C LYS A 193 -5.66 14.61 -6.26
N ILE A 194 -5.55 14.10 -5.04
CA ILE A 194 -5.67 14.89 -3.82
C ILE A 194 -4.43 15.80 -3.63
N ALA A 195 -3.23 15.24 -3.73
CA ALA A 195 -1.99 15.96 -3.40
C ALA A 195 -1.56 17.01 -4.44
N HIS A 196 -1.99 16.87 -5.71
CA HIS A 196 -1.51 17.71 -6.82
C HIS A 196 -2.63 18.45 -7.55
N ARG A 197 -3.80 18.63 -6.91
CA ARG A 197 -4.95 19.34 -7.48
C ARG A 197 -4.57 20.72 -8.05
N ASP A 198 -3.71 21.48 -7.36
CA ASP A 198 -3.31 22.83 -7.79
C ASP A 198 -2.48 22.86 -9.08
N ILE A 199 -1.86 21.73 -9.46
CA ILE A 199 -1.09 21.59 -10.71
C ILE A 199 -2.01 21.35 -11.92
N ILE A 200 -3.21 20.82 -11.68
CA ILE A 200 -4.27 20.62 -12.67
C ILE A 200 -5.32 21.72 -12.46
N ARG A 201 -4.98 22.97 -12.83
CA ARG A 201 -5.92 24.09 -12.68
C ARG A 201 -7.20 23.87 -13.50
N PRO A 202 -8.38 24.29 -12.99
CA PRO A 202 -9.55 24.52 -13.80
C PRO A 202 -9.26 25.64 -14.83
N SER A 203 -9.73 25.46 -16.07
CA SER A 203 -9.93 26.59 -16.98
C SER A 203 -11.08 27.43 -16.44
N PHE A 204 -10.86 28.73 -16.23
CA PHE A 204 -11.90 29.69 -15.85
C PHE A 204 -12.52 30.42 -17.05
N ASN A 205 -12.20 29.96 -18.27
CA ASN A 205 -12.61 30.59 -19.53
C ASN A 205 -13.75 29.83 -20.23
N SER A 206 -14.41 28.89 -19.56
CA SER A 206 -15.58 28.18 -20.11
C SER A 206 -16.84 28.57 -19.37
N ASP A 207 -17.90 28.89 -20.13
CA ASP A 207 -19.27 29.01 -19.62
C ASP A 207 -19.89 27.63 -19.28
N GLU A 208 -19.12 26.56 -19.45
CA GLU A 208 -19.45 25.23 -18.93
C GLU A 208 -19.34 25.25 -17.41
N SER A 209 -20.51 25.32 -16.75
CA SER A 209 -20.63 24.96 -15.35
C SER A 209 -20.19 23.52 -15.17
N ILE A 210 -19.26 23.26 -14.24
CA ILE A 210 -18.96 21.90 -13.78
C ILE A 210 -20.14 21.44 -12.91
N PHE A 211 -21.22 21.10 -13.58
CA PHE A 211 -22.34 20.32 -13.10
C PHE A 211 -22.66 19.37 -14.26
N ASP A 212 -22.33 18.09 -14.08
CA ASP A 212 -22.61 16.96 -14.97
C ASP A 212 -21.86 16.80 -16.32
N ASN A 213 -20.60 17.26 -16.54
CA ASN A 213 -19.82 16.81 -17.72
C ASN A 213 -18.27 16.99 -17.67
N ILE A 214 -17.61 16.54 -16.60
CA ILE A 214 -16.24 16.02 -16.73
C ILE A 214 -16.33 14.50 -16.64
N LEU A 215 -15.81 13.81 -17.65
CA LEU A 215 -15.60 12.36 -17.65
C LEU A 215 -14.46 12.01 -16.68
N PHE A 216 -14.71 12.23 -15.39
CA PHE A 216 -13.97 11.58 -14.33
C PHE A 216 -14.53 10.16 -14.24
N ASN A 217 -13.96 9.25 -15.01
CA ASN A 217 -13.89 7.85 -14.61
C ASN A 217 -13.01 7.79 -13.36
N TRP A 218 -13.54 8.25 -12.23
CA TRP A 218 -13.00 8.03 -10.91
C TRP A 218 -14.16 7.79 -9.97
N PRO A 219 -14.07 6.75 -9.15
CA PRO A 219 -15.21 6.12 -8.59
C PRO A 219 -15.91 7.15 -7.68
N THR A 220 -17.18 7.48 -7.95
CA THR A 220 -18.17 7.19 -6.90
C THR A 220 -17.74 5.85 -6.35
N ILE A 221 -17.61 5.62 -5.06
CA ILE A 221 -17.47 4.25 -4.59
C ILE A 221 -18.60 3.46 -5.30
N GLN A 222 -18.28 2.71 -6.39
CA GLN A 222 -19.08 2.65 -7.65
C GLN A 222 -20.37 1.84 -7.46
N GLY A 223 -21.31 2.38 -6.69
CA GLY A 223 -22.32 1.57 -5.99
C GLY A 223 -21.74 0.67 -4.89
N ILE A 224 -20.53 0.97 -4.39
CA ILE A 224 -19.77 0.14 -3.45
C ILE A 224 -19.75 0.85 -2.08
N THR A 225 -19.77 0.09 -0.99
CA THR A 225 -19.72 0.65 0.37
C THR A 225 -18.27 0.88 0.80
N TYR A 226 -18.09 1.79 1.75
CA TYR A 226 -16.82 2.03 2.44
C TYR A 226 -16.13 0.74 2.90
N ASP A 227 -16.91 -0.17 3.48
CA ASP A 227 -16.43 -1.47 3.97
C ASP A 227 -15.77 -2.29 2.87
N ARG A 228 -16.34 -2.26 1.65
CA ARG A 228 -15.77 -2.97 0.51
C ARG A 228 -14.48 -2.32 0.03
N PHE A 229 -14.35 -0.99 0.09
CA PHE A 229 -13.08 -0.31 -0.20
C PHE A 229 -12.00 -0.71 0.82
N CYS A 230 -12.33 -0.69 2.11
CA CYS A 230 -11.37 -1.04 3.16
C CYS A 230 -10.97 -2.52 3.08
N GLN A 231 -11.94 -3.42 2.90
CA GLN A 231 -11.70 -4.84 2.69
C GLN A 231 -10.83 -5.08 1.44
N TYR A 232 -11.10 -4.35 0.36
CA TYR A 232 -10.34 -4.43 -0.87
C TYR A 232 -8.87 -4.01 -0.67
N MET A 233 -8.63 -2.89 0.03
CA MET A 233 -7.29 -2.44 0.39
C MET A 233 -6.57 -3.43 1.29
N GLN A 234 -7.24 -3.91 2.34
CA GLN A 234 -6.70 -4.89 3.27
C GLN A 234 -6.26 -6.16 2.53
N ASN A 235 -7.13 -6.69 1.67
CA ASN A 235 -6.84 -7.88 0.87
C ASN A 235 -5.69 -7.64 -0.10
N GLY A 236 -5.64 -6.50 -0.81
CA GLY A 236 -4.57 -6.17 -1.75
C GLY A 236 -3.20 -6.07 -1.07
N ILE A 237 -3.14 -5.39 0.08
CA ILE A 237 -1.91 -5.25 0.86
C ILE A 237 -1.49 -6.62 1.42
N PHE A 238 -2.40 -7.37 2.03
CA PHE A 238 -2.09 -8.69 2.58
C PHE A 238 -1.62 -9.68 1.50
N THR A 239 -2.34 -9.76 0.36
CA THR A 239 -1.96 -10.66 -0.74
C THR A 239 -0.63 -10.29 -1.37
N SER A 240 -0.19 -9.03 -1.30
CA SER A 240 1.16 -8.66 -1.73
C SER A 240 2.24 -9.46 -0.98
N PHE A 241 2.11 -9.64 0.33
CA PHE A 241 3.06 -10.44 1.11
C PHE A 241 2.93 -11.93 0.79
N VAL A 242 1.71 -12.45 0.78
CA VAL A 242 1.45 -13.88 0.51
C VAL A 242 2.06 -14.32 -0.83
N ASN A 243 1.97 -13.48 -1.86
CA ASN A 243 2.44 -13.82 -3.20
C ASN A 243 3.91 -13.44 -3.47
N LEU A 244 4.40 -12.32 -2.90
CA LEU A 244 5.78 -11.89 -3.12
C LEU A 244 6.78 -12.68 -2.26
N SER A 245 6.44 -13.00 -1.01
CA SER A 245 7.37 -13.68 -0.11
C SER A 245 7.84 -15.03 -0.66
N PRO A 246 7.00 -15.89 -1.25
CA PRO A 246 7.47 -17.12 -1.88
C PRO A 246 8.41 -16.89 -3.06
N ILE A 247 8.14 -15.88 -3.89
CA ILE A 247 8.99 -15.53 -5.03
C ILE A 247 10.38 -15.07 -4.54
N LEU A 248 10.41 -14.24 -3.49
CA LEU A 248 11.67 -13.68 -2.97
C LEU A 248 12.50 -14.75 -2.24
N TYR A 249 11.86 -15.52 -1.35
CA TYR A 249 12.58 -16.33 -0.36
C TYR A 249 12.68 -17.81 -0.67
N GLU A 250 12.11 -18.33 -1.76
CA GLU A 250 12.28 -19.77 -2.03
C GLU A 250 11.31 -20.65 -1.21
N LEU A 251 10.36 -20.04 -0.49
CA LEU A 251 9.60 -20.70 0.59
C LEU A 251 8.09 -20.52 0.38
N GLU A 252 7.33 -21.62 0.42
CA GLU A 252 5.86 -21.54 0.31
C GLU A 252 5.25 -20.77 1.49
N TRP A 253 4.25 -19.92 1.22
CA TRP A 253 3.48 -19.28 2.27
C TRP A 253 2.57 -20.28 2.97
N LYS A 254 2.81 -20.56 4.25
CA LYS A 254 1.92 -21.42 5.06
C LYS A 254 0.84 -20.60 5.75
N SER A 255 -0.43 -21.00 5.64
CA SER A 255 -1.57 -20.38 6.33
C SER A 255 -1.53 -20.61 7.85
N GLY A 256 -2.22 -19.78 8.63
CA GLY A 256 -2.32 -19.92 10.10
C GLY A 256 -1.37 -19.02 10.90
N PRO A 257 -1.21 -19.21 12.21
CA PRO A 257 -0.26 -18.44 13.03
C PRO A 257 1.19 -18.77 12.68
N TYR A 258 2.12 -17.89 13.06
CA TYR A 258 3.55 -18.18 12.96
C TYR A 258 3.98 -19.16 14.06
N MET A 259 4.82 -20.13 13.70
CA MET A 259 5.51 -21.02 14.63
C MET A 259 6.98 -21.13 14.19
N PRO A 260 7.96 -21.21 15.11
CA PRO A 260 9.37 -21.30 14.73
C PRO A 260 9.69 -22.47 13.77
N THR A 261 8.97 -23.58 13.91
CA THR A 261 9.14 -24.79 13.11
C THR A 261 8.31 -24.80 11.83
N LEU A 262 7.75 -23.65 11.43
CA LEU A 262 6.79 -23.59 10.33
C LEU A 262 7.41 -24.00 8.99
N TRP A 263 8.72 -23.85 8.79
CA TRP A 263 9.44 -24.23 7.56
C TRP A 263 10.61 -25.19 7.79
N ASP A 264 10.61 -25.90 8.91
CA ASP A 264 11.53 -27.00 9.16
C ASP A 264 11.21 -28.24 8.31
#